data_AF-S7MSN6-F1
#
_entry.id   AF-S7MSN6-F1
#
_cell.length_a   1.000
_cell.length_b   1.000
_cell.length_c   1.000
_cell.angle_alpha   90.00
_cell.angle_beta   90.00
_cell.angle_gamma   90.00
#
_symmetry.space_group_name_H-M   'P 1'
#
loop_
_entity.id
_entity.type
_entity.pdbx_description
1 polymer ?
#
loop_
_entity_poly.entity_id
_entity_poly.type
_entity_poly.pdbx_seq_one_letter_code
_entity_poly.pdbx_strand_id
1 'polypeptide(L)'
;MREKLPQKVNTASERITELRSFEVTRREGPSDHDWLRSSCGKKLCGRGSRCTLSRETGEPECRCLEACKPSYVPVCGSDGRFYENHCELYRAACLLKKKIVIAHSKDCFLKGSVVATCPRRAGSREAQ
;
A
#
# COMPACT_ATOMS: atom_id res chain seq x y z
N MET A 1 -65.58 -45.84 15.53
CA MET A 1 -66.18 -44.50 15.65
C MET A 1 -65.50 -43.59 14.63
N ARG A 2 -66.17 -43.31 13.51
CA ARG A 2 -65.79 -42.24 12.59
C ARG A 2 -66.27 -40.93 13.20
N GLU A 3 -65.40 -39.94 13.35
CA GLU A 3 -65.81 -38.54 13.37
C GLU A 3 -64.82 -37.68 12.60
N LYS A 4 -65.36 -36.60 12.04
CA LYS A 4 -64.93 -35.92 10.81
C LYS A 4 -63.68 -35.04 10.96
N LEU A 5 -63.00 -34.93 9.81
CA LEU A 5 -62.17 -33.82 9.32
C LEU A 5 -62.67 -32.42 9.79
N PRO A 6 -61.78 -31.42 9.91
CA PRO A 6 -61.66 -30.56 8.73
C PRO A 6 -60.21 -30.22 8.35
N GLN A 7 -59.99 -30.22 7.04
CA GLN A 7 -58.91 -29.50 6.41
C GLN A 7 -59.12 -28.01 6.67
N LYS A 8 -58.07 -27.35 7.12
CA LYS A 8 -57.84 -25.92 6.84
C LYS A 8 -56.35 -25.75 6.63
N VAL A 9 -55.90 -26.07 5.42
CA VAL A 9 -54.67 -25.52 4.87
C VAL A 9 -54.97 -24.04 4.66
N ASN A 10 -54.57 -23.21 5.63
CA ASN A 10 -54.55 -21.77 5.45
C ASN A 10 -53.13 -21.37 5.11
N THR A 11 -53.06 -20.82 3.92
CA THR A 11 -51.92 -20.31 3.17
C THR A 11 -51.15 -19.23 3.90
N ALA A 12 -49.85 -19.26 3.62
CA ALA A 12 -48.94 -18.14 3.42
C ALA A 12 -48.74 -17.11 4.55
N SER A 13 -47.46 -16.99 4.88
CA SER A 13 -46.76 -15.77 5.28
C SER A 13 -46.94 -15.26 6.71
N GLU A 14 -45.77 -15.07 7.32
CA GLU A 14 -45.49 -14.11 8.39
C GLU A 14 -46.02 -14.45 9.79
N ARG A 15 -45.10 -14.95 10.64
CA ARG A 15 -44.44 -14.04 11.59
C ARG A 15 -43.21 -14.67 12.23
N ILE A 16 -42.13 -13.90 12.09
CA ILE A 16 -40.88 -13.94 12.83
C ILE A 16 -41.21 -13.73 14.31
N THR A 17 -41.10 -14.78 15.12
CA THR A 17 -40.67 -14.74 16.54
C THR A 17 -40.86 -16.15 17.09
N GLU A 18 -39.77 -16.87 17.33
CA GLU A 18 -39.48 -17.47 18.64
C GLU A 18 -38.12 -18.17 18.59
N LEU A 19 -37.36 -17.89 19.64
CA LEU A 19 -36.02 -18.38 19.89
C LEU A 19 -36.03 -19.92 20.00
N ARG A 20 -35.29 -20.58 19.11
CA ARG A 20 -34.64 -21.84 19.44
C ARG A 20 -33.15 -21.64 19.35
N SER A 21 -32.57 -21.53 20.54
CA SER A 21 -31.16 -21.63 20.87
C SER A 21 -30.53 -22.83 20.16
N PHE A 22 -30.05 -22.62 18.94
CA PHE A 22 -28.94 -23.40 18.42
C PHE A 22 -27.71 -22.58 18.77
N GLU A 23 -27.06 -22.99 19.86
CA GLU A 23 -25.73 -22.54 20.18
C GLU A 23 -24.87 -22.83 18.95
N VAL A 24 -24.58 -21.78 18.19
CA VAL A 24 -23.45 -21.78 17.27
C VAL A 24 -22.27 -22.10 18.16
N THR A 25 -21.87 -23.36 18.20
CA THR A 25 -20.57 -23.73 18.71
C THR A 25 -19.59 -22.99 17.81
N ARG A 26 -19.14 -21.81 18.28
CA ARG A 26 -17.92 -21.21 17.76
C ARG A 26 -16.89 -22.28 17.99
N ARG A 27 -16.56 -23.02 16.94
CA ARG A 27 -15.31 -23.74 16.88
C ARG A 27 -14.27 -22.64 16.91
N GLU A 28 -13.85 -22.27 18.12
CA GLU A 28 -12.57 -21.62 18.35
C GLU A 28 -11.55 -22.64 17.84
N GLY A 29 -11.23 -22.54 16.55
CA GLY A 29 -10.07 -23.21 15.98
C GLY A 29 -8.82 -22.74 16.74
N PRO A 30 -7.76 -23.57 16.79
CA PRO A 30 -6.54 -23.20 17.49
C PRO A 30 -6.08 -21.85 16.96
N SER A 31 -5.86 -20.91 17.86
CA SER A 31 -5.57 -19.51 17.57
C SER A 31 -4.52 -19.36 16.45
N ASP A 32 -4.98 -19.15 15.21
CA ASP A 32 -4.17 -18.87 14.01
C ASP A 32 -3.53 -17.47 14.06
N HIS A 33 -3.16 -17.01 15.26
CA HIS A 33 -2.47 -15.74 15.44
C HIS A 33 -0.95 -15.88 15.23
N ASP A 34 -0.42 -17.10 15.07
CA ASP A 34 1.02 -17.35 15.07
C ASP A 34 1.67 -17.42 13.67
N TRP A 35 0.93 -17.73 12.61
CA TRP A 35 1.49 -17.75 11.24
C TRP A 35 1.68 -16.36 10.62
N LEU A 36 1.03 -15.36 11.20
CA LEU A 36 1.04 -13.99 10.71
C LEU A 36 2.17 -13.15 11.33
N ARG A 37 2.87 -13.71 12.32
CA ARG A 37 3.99 -13.09 13.02
C ARG A 37 5.31 -13.27 12.28
N SER A 38 5.47 -14.39 11.58
CA SER A 38 6.67 -14.76 10.80
C SER A 38 6.56 -14.40 9.31
N SER A 39 5.51 -13.69 8.92
CA SER A 39 5.28 -13.28 7.53
C SER A 39 5.28 -11.76 7.40
N CYS A 40 5.54 -11.28 6.20
CA CYS A 40 5.40 -9.87 5.84
C CYS A 40 3.94 -9.39 5.82
N GLY A 41 2.96 -10.26 6.09
CA GLY A 41 1.52 -9.94 5.99
C GLY A 41 1.04 -8.78 6.85
N LYS A 42 1.70 -8.48 7.99
CA LYS A 42 1.35 -7.34 8.87
C LYS A 42 2.45 -6.27 8.98
N LYS A 43 3.63 -6.47 8.39
CA LYS A 43 4.76 -5.53 8.55
C LYS A 43 4.67 -4.42 7.51
N LEU A 44 4.46 -3.19 8.00
CA LEU A 44 4.43 -2.02 7.16
C LEU A 44 5.83 -1.39 7.08
N CYS A 45 6.45 -1.53 5.92
CA CYS A 45 7.74 -0.89 5.63
C CYS A 45 7.53 0.52 5.05
N GLY A 46 8.52 1.39 5.26
CA GLY A 46 8.52 2.74 4.69
C GLY A 46 8.54 2.72 3.17
N ARG A 47 8.18 3.85 2.55
CA ARG A 47 8.28 4.00 1.10
C ARG A 47 9.73 3.79 0.65
N GLY A 48 9.92 3.15 -0.50
CA GLY A 48 11.27 2.83 -1.00
C GLY A 48 11.92 1.61 -0.34
N SER A 49 11.16 0.87 0.47
CA SER A 49 11.57 -0.39 1.06
C SER A 49 10.48 -1.45 0.90
N ARG A 50 10.88 -2.73 0.89
CA ARG A 50 9.97 -3.87 0.91
C ARG A 50 10.27 -4.76 2.11
N CYS A 51 9.26 -5.50 2.55
CA CYS A 51 9.46 -6.52 3.57
C CYS A 51 10.05 -7.79 2.94
N THR A 52 11.07 -8.35 3.58
CA THR A 52 11.73 -9.61 3.23
C THR A 52 11.94 -10.43 4.49
N LEU A 53 11.77 -11.76 4.41
CA LEU A 53 12.10 -12.65 5.51
C LEU A 53 13.61 -12.90 5.53
N SER A 54 14.24 -12.72 6.70
CA SER A 54 15.62 -13.14 6.89
C SER A 54 15.72 -14.65 6.77
N ARG A 55 16.72 -15.14 6.01
CA ARG A 55 16.95 -16.58 5.84
C ARG A 55 17.45 -17.25 7.12
N GLU A 56 18.03 -16.46 8.03
CA GLU A 56 18.66 -16.96 9.25
C GLU A 56 17.67 -17.02 10.43
N THR A 57 16.88 -15.96 10.61
CA THR A 57 15.98 -15.84 11.76
C THR A 57 14.52 -16.12 11.40
N GLY A 58 14.18 -16.15 10.11
CA GLY A 58 12.78 -16.24 9.65
C GLY A 58 11.96 -14.99 9.96
N GLU A 59 12.59 -13.92 10.46
CA GLU A 59 11.90 -12.71 10.87
C GLU A 59 11.69 -11.74 9.70
N PRO A 60 10.57 -10.99 9.69
CA PRO A 60 10.30 -10.00 8.66
C PRO A 60 11.11 -8.72 8.88
N GLU A 61 12.00 -8.43 7.93
CA GLU A 61 12.88 -7.27 7.88
C GLU A 61 12.49 -6.32 6.73
N CYS A 62 12.59 -5.01 6.94
CA CYS A 62 12.43 -4.02 5.87
C CYS A 62 13.76 -3.75 5.18
N ARG A 63 13.86 -4.08 3.88
CA ARG A 63 15.03 -3.79 3.05
C ARG A 63 14.70 -2.77 1.98
N CYS A 64 15.65 -1.89 1.69
CA CYS A 64 15.51 -0.92 0.62
C CYS A 64 15.30 -1.63 -0.73
N LEU A 65 14.55 -1.00 -1.62
CA LEU A 65 14.37 -1.52 -2.97
C LEU A 65 15.72 -1.61 -3.69
N GLU A 66 15.98 -2.73 -4.34
CA GLU A 66 17.20 -2.90 -5.14
C GLU A 66 17.15 -2.05 -6.41
N ALA A 67 15.99 -2.02 -7.07
CA ALA A 67 15.71 -1.23 -8.27
C ALA A 67 14.25 -0.75 -8.30
N CYS A 68 14.01 0.35 -9.00
CA CYS A 68 12.68 0.85 -9.33
C CYS A 68 12.32 0.58 -10.78
N LYS A 69 11.02 0.63 -11.09
CA LYS A 69 10.55 0.58 -12.48
C LYS A 69 11.08 1.81 -13.23
N PRO A 70 11.63 1.65 -14.44
CA PRO A 70 12.08 2.78 -15.25
C PRO A 70 10.88 3.60 -15.67
N SER A 71 10.81 4.83 -15.13
CA SER A 71 9.78 5.81 -15.43
C SER A 71 10.37 7.19 -15.21
N TYR A 72 10.19 8.09 -16.16
CA TYR A 72 10.72 9.45 -16.07
C TYR A 72 9.62 10.44 -15.72
N VAL A 73 9.47 10.70 -14.43
CA VAL A 73 8.56 11.70 -13.85
C VAL A 73 9.36 12.45 -12.78
N PRO A 74 10.21 13.41 -13.20
CA PRO A 74 11.25 13.95 -12.34
C PRO A 74 10.65 14.72 -11.15
N VAL A 75 11.20 14.47 -9.97
CA VAL A 75 10.73 15.06 -8.71
C VAL A 75 11.87 15.71 -7.94
N CYS A 76 11.60 16.85 -7.33
CA CYS A 76 12.54 17.54 -6.44
C CYS A 76 12.42 16.97 -5.03
N GLY A 77 13.54 16.51 -4.46
CA GLY A 77 13.63 16.14 -3.05
C GLY A 77 13.89 17.36 -2.15
N SER A 78 13.53 17.23 -0.88
CA SER A 78 13.84 18.21 0.17
C SER A 78 15.34 18.39 0.43
N ASP A 79 16.15 17.47 -0.10
CA ASP A 79 17.61 17.54 -0.11
C ASP A 79 18.16 18.38 -1.28
N GLY A 80 17.28 18.96 -2.11
CA GLY A 80 17.65 19.82 -3.24
C GLY A 80 18.09 19.06 -4.49
N ARG A 81 17.89 17.74 -4.53
CA ARG A 81 18.25 16.89 -5.67
C ARG A 81 17.02 16.50 -6.49
N PHE A 82 17.23 16.34 -7.79
CA PHE A 82 16.23 15.74 -8.67
C PHE A 82 16.37 14.22 -8.69
N TYR A 83 15.24 13.53 -8.65
CA TYR A 83 15.14 12.09 -8.82
C TYR A 83 14.31 11.80 -10.06
N GLU A 84 14.65 10.73 -10.78
CA GLU A 84 13.97 10.35 -12.03
C GLU A 84 12.48 10.08 -11.84
N ASN A 85 12.09 9.57 -10.67
CA ASN A 85 10.70 9.35 -10.26
C ASN A 85 10.56 9.26 -8.73
N HIS A 86 9.32 9.16 -8.25
CA HIS A 86 9.01 9.01 -6.83
C HIS A 86 9.67 7.78 -6.18
N CYS A 87 9.76 6.65 -6.90
CA CYS A 87 10.35 5.43 -6.36
C CYS A 87 11.84 5.63 -6.07
N GLU A 88 12.58 6.22 -7.01
CA GLU A 88 14.01 6.52 -6.83
C GLU A 88 14.25 7.48 -5.67
N LEU A 89 13.38 8.49 -5.49
CA LEU A 89 13.45 9.38 -4.32
C LEU A 89 13.34 8.60 -3.01
N TYR A 90 12.33 7.74 -2.88
CA TYR A 90 12.13 6.98 -1.65
C TYR A 90 13.21 5.90 -1.45
N ARG A 91 13.69 5.28 -2.53
CA ARG A 91 14.80 4.33 -2.50
C ARG A 91 16.07 5.01 -2.00
N ALA A 92 16.40 6.18 -2.53
CA ALA A 92 17.53 6.98 -2.05
C ALA A 92 17.37 7.39 -0.58
N ALA A 93 16.16 7.80 -0.17
CA ALA A 93 15.86 8.10 1.23
C ALA A 93 16.15 6.89 2.15
N CYS A 94 15.74 5.69 1.72
CA CYS A 94 16.00 4.44 2.44
C CYS A 94 17.51 4.13 2.53
N LEU A 95 18.22 4.17 1.40
CA LEU A 95 19.66 3.86 1.34
C LEU A 95 20.51 4.84 2.15
N LEU A 96 20.17 6.13 2.09
CA LEU A 96 20.85 7.18 2.84
C LEU A 96 20.44 7.24 4.31
N LYS A 97 19.42 6.46 4.72
CA LYS A 97 18.80 6.53 6.04
C LYS A 97 18.39 7.96 6.42
N LYS A 98 17.92 8.73 5.43
CA LYS A 98 17.51 10.13 5.57
C LYS A 98 16.07 10.30 5.11
N LYS A 99 15.31 11.12 5.83
CA LYS A 99 13.95 11.47 5.42
C LYS A 99 14.01 12.51 4.28
N ILE A 100 13.79 12.04 3.06
CA ILE A 100 13.66 12.90 1.88
C ILE A 100 12.19 12.94 1.51
N VAL A 101 11.61 14.13 1.50
CA VAL A 101 10.22 14.36 1.06
C VAL A 101 10.25 15.07 -0.29
N ILE A 102 9.16 14.95 -1.04
CA ILE A 102 9.01 15.71 -2.27
C ILE A 102 8.85 17.18 -1.89
N ALA A 103 9.73 18.03 -2.39
CA ALA A 103 9.67 19.48 -2.21
C ALA A 103 9.01 20.15 -3.42
N HIS A 104 8.59 21.41 -3.25
CA HIS A 104 8.09 22.18 -4.36
C HIS A 104 9.21 22.42 -5.36
N SER A 105 8.94 22.15 -6.64
CA SER A 105 9.98 22.12 -7.68
C SER A 105 10.80 23.42 -7.79
N LYS A 106 10.23 24.56 -7.38
CA LYS A 106 10.91 25.87 -7.36
C LYS A 106 12.18 25.88 -6.50
N ASP A 107 12.23 25.08 -5.44
CA ASP A 107 13.35 25.08 -4.49
C ASP A 107 14.60 24.36 -5.04
N CYS A 108 14.43 23.34 -5.89
CA CYS A 108 15.55 22.68 -6.56
C CYS A 108 16.14 23.52 -7.69
N PHE A 109 15.32 24.27 -8.43
CA PHE A 109 15.79 25.09 -9.55
C PHE A 109 16.72 26.23 -9.11
N LEU A 110 16.63 26.68 -7.86
CA LEU A 110 17.43 27.79 -7.34
C LEU A 110 18.74 27.35 -6.65
N LYS A 111 18.89 26.06 -6.32
CA LYS A 111 20.04 25.55 -5.54
C LYS A 111 21.15 24.85 -6.37
N GLY A 112 21.20 25.07 -7.68
CA GLY A 112 22.42 24.86 -8.47
C GLY A 112 22.95 23.42 -8.57
N SER A 113 22.11 22.40 -8.34
CA SER A 113 22.50 21.01 -8.56
C SER A 113 21.91 20.55 -9.89
N VAL A 114 22.76 20.56 -10.92
CA VAL A 114 22.49 20.30 -12.34
C VAL A 114 21.46 21.24 -12.97
N VAL A 115 21.99 22.12 -13.82
CA VAL A 115 21.23 22.79 -14.85
C VAL A 115 20.59 21.71 -15.73
N ALA A 116 19.37 21.27 -15.40
CA ALA A 116 18.45 20.83 -16.43
C ALA A 116 18.14 22.11 -17.20
N THR A 117 19.00 22.45 -18.15
CA THR A 117 18.72 23.49 -19.12
C THR A 117 17.42 23.02 -19.74
N CYS A 118 16.30 23.64 -19.39
CA CYS A 118 15.12 23.56 -20.22
C CYS A 118 15.66 23.89 -21.61
N PRO A 119 15.57 22.99 -22.61
CA PRO A 119 16.10 23.29 -23.91
C PRO A 119 15.35 24.55 -24.34
N ARG A 120 16.04 25.70 -24.27
CA ARG A 120 15.56 26.91 -24.90
C ARG A 120 15.33 26.44 -26.32
N ARG A 121 14.08 26.53 -26.81
CA ARG A 121 13.81 26.36 -28.23
C ARG A 121 14.86 27.19 -28.96
N ALA A 122 15.80 26.54 -29.62
CA ALA A 122 16.71 27.18 -30.55
C ALA A 122 15.83 27.75 -31.66
N GLY A 123 15.48 29.02 -31.53
CA GLY A 123 14.37 29.61 -32.28
C GLY A 123 14.07 31.03 -31.83
N SER A 124 15.11 31.83 -31.62
CA SER A 124 15.00 33.29 -31.65
C SER A 124 16.05 33.78 -32.63
N ARG A 125 15.55 34.30 -33.74
CA ARG A 125 16.26 34.88 -34.88
C ARG A 125 17.46 35.71 -34.43
N GLU A 126 18.63 35.41 -34.98
CA GLU A 126 19.75 36.35 -35.00
C GLU A 126 19.32 37.54 -35.86
N ALA A 127 19.23 38.70 -35.22
CA ALA A 127 19.10 39.98 -35.89
C ALA A 127 20.34 40.78 -35.47
N GLN A 128 21.37 40.78 -36.33
CA GLN A 128 22.22 41.94 -36.64
C GLN A 128 23.18 41.63 -37.78
#